data_AF-A0A3R6RPY6-F1
#
_entry.id   AF-A0A3R6RPY6-F1
#
_cell.length_a   1.000
_cell.length_b   1.000
_cell.length_c   1.000
_cell.angle_alpha   90.00
_cell.angle_beta   90.00
_cell.angle_gamma   90.00
#
_symmetry.space_group_name_H-M   'P 1'
#
loop_
_entity.id
_entity.type
_entity.pdbx_description
1 polymer ?
#
loop_
_entity_poly.entity_id
_entity_poly.type
_entity_poly.pdbx_seq_one_letter_code
_entity_poly.pdbx_strand_id
1 'polypeptide(L)'
;MYAYPSSDSNKTDITAFSLLNEKGENVVIESKIDSETGTITVKATPGTSLNRLVPRAAVSEGVVIEPIMGTYTDFSSPVSYTLIAGNRTTKQTWTISVSF
;
A
#
# COMPACT_ATOMS: atom_id res chain seq x y z
N MET A 1 18.76 -17.35 2.02
CA MET A 1 17.28 -17.31 2.07
C MET A 1 16.92 -16.19 3.03
N TYR A 2 16.52 -15.02 2.54
CA TYR A 2 16.15 -13.90 3.43
C TYR A 2 14.80 -14.22 4.05
N ALA A 3 14.79 -14.74 5.28
CA ALA A 3 13.56 -14.84 6.05
C ALA A 3 13.18 -13.41 6.43
N TYR A 4 12.06 -12.91 5.89
CA TYR A 4 11.43 -11.71 6.44
C TYR A 4 11.26 -11.93 7.94
N PRO A 5 11.63 -10.97 8.82
CA PRO A 5 11.53 -11.16 10.25
C PRO A 5 10.08 -11.58 10.57
N SER A 6 9.90 -12.82 11.00
CA SER A 6 8.61 -13.32 11.46
C SER A 6 8.44 -12.83 12.88
N SER A 7 7.48 -11.91 13.08
CA SER A 7 7.04 -11.48 14.40
C SER A 7 5.79 -12.27 14.78
N ASP A 8 5.52 -12.50 16.08
CA ASP A 8 4.26 -13.10 16.56
C ASP A 8 3.04 -12.19 16.31
N SER A 9 3.26 -10.99 15.76
CA SER A 9 2.21 -10.06 15.40
C SER A 9 1.21 -10.65 14.41
N ASN A 10 -0.07 -10.56 14.77
CA ASN A 10 -1.22 -10.83 13.91
C ASN A 10 -1.72 -9.58 13.17
N LYS A 11 -1.00 -8.46 13.27
CA LYS A 11 -1.39 -7.18 12.66
C LYS A 11 -0.94 -7.10 11.21
N THR A 12 -1.81 -6.52 10.40
CA THR A 12 -1.60 -6.21 8.98
C THR A 12 -1.75 -4.71 8.74
N ASP A 13 -1.33 -3.89 9.71
CA ASP A 13 -1.51 -2.44 9.64
C ASP A 13 -0.55 -1.80 8.63
N ILE A 14 -1.12 -0.89 7.82
CA ILE A 14 -0.39 0.08 7.02
C ILE A 14 -0.31 1.37 7.85
N THR A 15 0.88 1.87 8.12
CA THR A 15 1.09 3.06 8.95
C THR A 15 1.33 4.33 8.14
N ALA A 16 1.77 4.18 6.88
CA ALA A 16 1.92 5.30 5.96
C ALA A 16 1.77 4.80 4.52
N PHE A 17 1.29 5.67 3.63
CA PHE A 17 1.18 5.40 2.21
C PHE A 17 1.65 6.59 1.38
N SER A 18 2.33 6.30 0.27
CA SER A 18 2.80 7.31 -0.68
C SER A 18 2.75 6.76 -2.10
N LEU A 19 2.56 7.65 -3.06
CA LEU A 19 2.57 7.36 -4.49
C LEU A 19 3.61 8.24 -5.13
N LEU A 20 4.52 7.63 -5.88
CA LEU A 20 5.53 8.36 -6.63
C LEU A 20 5.19 8.36 -8.11
N ASN A 21 5.34 9.50 -8.77
CA ASN A 21 5.23 9.58 -10.22
C ASN A 21 6.51 9.05 -10.91
N GLU A 22 6.55 9.10 -12.24
CA GLU A 22 7.72 8.68 -13.04
C GLU A 22 9.00 9.47 -12.72
N LYS A 23 8.87 10.69 -12.17
CA LYS A 23 9.99 11.53 -11.72
C LYS A 23 10.43 11.24 -10.29
N GLY A 24 9.74 10.33 -9.59
CA GLY A 24 10.00 10.02 -8.19
C GLY A 24 9.44 11.04 -7.20
N GLU A 25 8.53 11.91 -7.63
CA GLU A 25 7.88 12.92 -6.77
C GLU A 25 6.65 12.32 -6.10
N ASN A 26 6.47 12.60 -4.80
CA ASN A 26 5.25 12.21 -4.11
C ASN A 26 4.06 13.03 -4.61
N VAL A 27 3.04 12.35 -5.13
CA VAL A 27 1.83 12.96 -5.68
C VAL A 27 0.64 12.91 -4.72
N VAL A 28 0.84 12.42 -3.50
CA VAL A 28 -0.22 12.34 -2.49
C VAL A 28 -0.40 13.69 -1.79
N ILE A 29 -1.61 14.26 -1.90
CA ILE A 29 -2.05 15.43 -1.14
C ILE A 29 -2.58 14.98 0.23
N GLU A 30 -3.40 13.94 0.23
CA GLU A 30 -4.06 13.42 1.42
C GLU A 30 -4.22 11.91 1.31
N SER A 31 -4.14 11.20 2.42
CA SER A 31 -4.41 9.76 2.48
C SER A 31 -5.19 9.44 3.73
N LYS A 32 -6.28 8.68 3.58
CA LYS A 32 -7.03 8.09 4.67
C LYS A 32 -6.76 6.59 4.68
N ILE A 33 -6.21 6.10 5.78
CA ILE A 33 -5.92 4.69 6.01
C ILE A 33 -6.94 4.17 7.01
N ASP A 34 -7.66 3.12 6.64
CA ASP A 34 -8.62 2.43 7.48
C ASP A 34 -8.20 0.97 7.62
N SER A 35 -7.52 0.67 8.73
CA SER A 35 -7.08 -0.69 9.07
C SER A 35 -8.22 -1.64 9.41
N GLU A 36 -9.39 -1.15 9.84
CA GLU A 36 -10.52 -2.01 10.18
C GLU A 36 -11.14 -2.59 8.91
N THR A 37 -11.34 -1.75 7.90
CA THR A 37 -11.91 -2.18 6.61
C THR A 37 -10.86 -2.65 5.61
N GLY A 38 -9.57 -2.39 5.87
CA GLY A 38 -8.49 -2.68 4.92
C GLY A 38 -8.61 -1.79 3.69
N THR A 39 -8.82 -0.49 3.88
CA THR A 39 -8.95 0.45 2.77
C THR A 39 -8.01 1.63 2.90
N ILE A 40 -7.47 2.08 1.77
CA ILE A 40 -6.69 3.32 1.66
C ILE A 40 -7.33 4.17 0.58
N THR A 41 -7.81 5.35 0.98
CA THR A 41 -8.28 6.37 0.04
C THR A 41 -7.22 7.44 -0.08
N VAL A 42 -6.78 7.71 -1.31
CA VAL A 42 -5.67 8.61 -1.58
C VAL A 42 -6.15 9.72 -2.50
N LYS A 43 -5.90 10.96 -2.08
CA LYS A 43 -6.10 12.14 -2.91
C LYS A 43 -4.78 12.51 -3.57
N ALA A 44 -4.72 12.36 -4.89
CA ALA A 44 -3.54 12.69 -5.68
C ALA A 44 -3.60 14.13 -6.21
N THR A 45 -2.44 14.70 -6.51
CA THR A 45 -2.35 16.03 -7.12
C THR A 45 -3.09 16.07 -8.47
N PRO A 46 -4.02 17.03 -8.68
CA PRO A 46 -4.70 17.20 -9.96
C PRO A 46 -3.72 17.31 -11.12
N GLY A 47 -3.99 16.60 -12.21
CA GLY A 47 -3.11 16.52 -13.37
C GLY A 47 -2.06 15.41 -13.31
N THR A 48 -1.98 14.64 -12.22
CA THR A 48 -1.13 13.44 -12.13
C THR A 48 -1.69 12.30 -12.97
N SER A 49 -0.84 11.63 -13.74
CA SER A 49 -1.22 10.41 -14.47
C SER A 49 -1.27 9.20 -13.53
N LEU A 50 -2.48 8.66 -13.29
CA LEU A 50 -2.70 7.53 -12.38
C LEU A 50 -2.27 6.18 -12.96
N ASN A 51 -2.06 6.10 -14.28
CA ASN A 51 -1.72 4.88 -15.01
C ASN A 51 -0.31 4.34 -14.71
N ARG A 52 0.59 5.18 -14.19
CA ARG A 52 1.98 4.79 -13.87
C ARG A 52 2.45 5.46 -12.58
N LEU A 53 1.98 4.93 -11.45
CA LEU A 53 2.46 5.36 -10.14
C LEU A 53 3.19 4.22 -9.44
N VAL A 54 4.17 4.57 -8.61
CA VAL A 54 4.91 3.63 -7.79
C VAL A 54 4.38 3.73 -6.35
N PRO A 55 3.60 2.75 -5.88
CA PRO A 55 3.11 2.75 -4.51
C PRO A 55 4.21 2.35 -3.54
N ARG A 56 4.19 3.00 -2.37
CA ARG A 56 5.01 2.66 -1.22
C ARG A 56 4.17 2.76 0.04
N ALA A 57 4.18 1.68 0.81
CA ALA A 57 3.55 1.63 2.12
C ALA A 57 4.60 1.35 3.20
N ALA A 58 4.46 2.00 4.34
CA ALA A 58 5.07 1.55 5.58
C ALA A 58 4.09 0.59 6.26
N VAL A 59 4.56 -0.60 6.62
CA VAL A 59 3.76 -1.64 7.25
C VAL A 59 4.34 -2.05 8.60
N SER A 60 3.50 -2.67 9.42
CA SER A 60 3.94 -3.28 10.68
C SER A 60 5.07 -4.30 10.48
N GLU A 61 5.84 -4.53 11.55
CA GLU A 61 6.99 -5.43 11.51
C GLU A 61 6.61 -6.83 11.04
N GLY A 62 7.39 -7.34 10.08
CA GLY A 62 7.22 -8.69 9.54
C GLY A 62 6.06 -8.86 8.58
N VAL A 63 5.29 -7.81 8.27
CA VAL A 63 4.23 -7.88 7.26
C VAL A 63 4.82 -8.07 5.87
N VAL A 64 4.21 -8.97 5.09
CA VAL A 64 4.52 -9.19 3.67
C VAL A 64 3.35 -8.69 2.83
N ILE A 65 3.64 -7.99 1.73
CA ILE A 65 2.63 -7.41 0.83
C ILE A 65 2.69 -8.14 -0.51
N GLU A 66 1.55 -8.60 -1.02
CA GLU A 66 1.42 -9.26 -2.31
C GLU A 66 0.28 -8.63 -3.15
N PRO A 67 0.52 -8.20 -4.41
CA PRO A 67 1.80 -8.15 -5.10
C PRO A 67 2.78 -7.18 -4.44
N ILE A 68 4.08 -7.32 -4.73
CA ILE A 68 5.09 -6.44 -4.14
C ILE A 68 4.87 -5.00 -4.59
N MET A 69 4.96 -4.07 -3.64
CA MET A 69 4.93 -2.63 -3.93
C MET A 69 6.28 -2.14 -4.45
N GLY A 70 6.34 -0.93 -5.00
CA GLY A 70 7.58 -0.34 -5.53
C GLY A 70 7.79 -0.53 -7.03
N THR A 71 6.83 -1.11 -7.75
CA THR A 71 6.78 -1.17 -9.21
C THR A 71 5.71 -0.22 -9.76
N TYR A 72 5.77 0.10 -11.05
CA TYR A 72 4.70 0.86 -11.69
C TYR A 72 3.39 0.09 -11.65
N THR A 73 2.33 0.76 -11.21
CA THR A 73 0.97 0.23 -11.10
C THR A 73 -0.01 1.27 -11.59
N ASP A 74 -1.06 0.80 -12.25
CA ASP A 74 -2.18 1.61 -12.71
C ASP A 74 -3.21 1.75 -11.59
N PHE A 75 -3.45 2.99 -11.14
CA PHE A 75 -4.43 3.37 -10.12
C PHE A 75 -5.66 4.08 -10.72
N SER A 76 -5.89 3.96 -12.03
CA SER A 76 -7.14 4.41 -12.65
C SER A 76 -8.36 3.64 -12.13
N SER A 77 -8.14 2.46 -11.55
CA SER A 77 -9.13 1.66 -10.81
C SER A 77 -8.59 1.30 -9.42
N PRO A 78 -9.44 0.95 -8.45
CA PRO A 78 -9.00 0.46 -7.16
C PRO A 78 -8.09 -0.77 -7.29
N VAL A 79 -6.97 -0.77 -6.58
CA VAL A 79 -5.98 -1.85 -6.60
C VAL A 79 -5.97 -2.57 -5.26
N SER A 80 -6.08 -3.89 -5.29
CA SER A 80 -6.05 -4.73 -4.09
C SER A 80 -4.66 -5.34 -3.84
N TYR A 81 -4.26 -5.34 -2.58
CA TYR A 81 -3.04 -5.96 -2.05
C TYR A 81 -3.42 -6.90 -0.91
N THR A 82 -2.79 -8.06 -0.81
CA THR A 82 -2.91 -8.95 0.34
C THR A 82 -1.73 -8.71 1.28
N LEU A 83 -2.04 -8.28 2.50
CA LEU A 83 -1.07 -8.17 3.57
C LEU A 83 -1.12 -9.45 4.40
N ILE A 84 0.05 -10.06 4.59
CA ILE A 84 0.25 -11.26 5.41
C ILE A 84 1.01 -10.82 6.65
N ALA A 85 0.41 -11.02 7.83
CA ALA A 85 1.02 -10.63 9.09
C ALA A 85 2.34 -11.38 9.35
N GLY A 86 3.13 -10.88 10.32
CA GLY A 86 4.37 -11.50 10.78
C GLY A 86 4.21 -12.98 11.12
N ASN A 87 3.07 -13.35 11.72
CA ASN A 87 2.73 -14.72 12.11
C ASN A 87 2.41 -15.67 10.94
N ARG A 88 2.42 -15.16 9.69
CA ARG A 88 2.13 -15.89 8.43
C ARG A 88 0.74 -16.55 8.33
N THR A 89 -0.11 -16.36 9.33
CA THR A 89 -1.42 -17.00 9.45
C THR A 89 -2.53 -15.99 9.19
N THR A 90 -2.38 -14.77 9.71
CA THR A 90 -3.34 -13.69 9.50
C THR A 90 -3.08 -13.02 8.15
N LYS A 91 -4.14 -12.93 7.34
CA LYS A 91 -4.12 -12.23 6.06
C LYS A 91 -5.27 -11.24 6.00
N GLN A 92 -5.00 -10.06 5.44
CA GLN A 92 -6.00 -9.03 5.23
C GLN A 92 -5.84 -8.46 3.81
N THR A 93 -6.95 -8.32 3.11
CA THR A 93 -6.97 -7.63 1.82
C THR A 93 -7.10 -6.14 2.05
N TRP A 94 -6.20 -5.38 1.42
CA TRP A 94 -6.13 -3.94 1.43
C TRP A 94 -6.49 -3.40 0.05
N THR A 95 -7.49 -2.53 -0.04
CA THR A 95 -7.90 -1.90 -1.30
C THR A 95 -7.47 -0.44 -1.32
N ILE A 96 -6.70 -0.07 -2.34
CA ILE A 96 -6.18 1.28 -2.53
C ILE A 96 -6.98 1.95 -3.64
N SER A 97 -7.62 3.06 -3.31
CA SER A 97 -8.40 3.87 -4.24
C SER A 97 -7.78 5.25 -4.35
N VAL A 98 -7.49 5.69 -5.57
CA VAL A 98 -6.88 7.00 -5.84
C VAL A 98 -7.87 7.89 -6.56
N SER A 99 -8.03 9.12 -6.09
CA SER A 99 -8.91 10.14 -6.67
C SER A 99 -8.25 11.52 -6.63
N PHE A 100 -8.87 12.51 -7.28
CA PHE A 100 -8.44 13.93 -7.26
C PHE A 100 -9.27 14.78 -6.30
#